data_AF-A0A8S4F7B5-F1
#
_entry.id   AF-A0A8S4F7B5-F1
#
_cell.length_a   1.000
_cell.length_b   1.000
_cell.length_c   1.000
_cell.angle_alpha   90.00
_cell.angle_beta   90.00
_cell.angle_gamma   90.00
#
_symmetry.space_group_name_H-M   'P 1'
#
loop_
_entity.id
_entity.type
_entity.pdbx_description
1 polymer ?
#
loop_
_entity_poly.entity_id
_entity_poly.type
_entity_poly.pdbx_seq_one_letter_code
_entity_poly.pdbx_strand_id
1 'polypeptide(L)'
;MMTVSSQVSALLQYINAEASHYRSGHIVLTMGGDFTYQDAGMWYTNLDKLIEHTNRVAEGKVHLFYSTPNCYLKAVHDANPTLPTKRDDFFPYASDPNSFWTGYFTSKPTIKLYEREGNSVLQRDDFSPYASDPNSFWTGYFTSKPTIKLYEREGNNVLQVSVGRPATRDN
;
A
#
# COMPACT_ATOMS: atom_id res chain seq x y z
N MET A 1 -4.11 33.73 18.08
CA MET A 1 -3.09 33.18 17.16
C MET A 1 -2.09 32.39 17.98
N MET A 2 -1.89 31.10 17.66
CA MET A 2 -0.84 30.30 18.31
C MET A 2 0.54 30.80 17.89
N THR A 3 1.44 31.01 18.85
CA THR A 3 2.81 31.48 18.58
C THR A 3 3.73 30.30 18.31
N VAL A 4 4.86 30.54 17.64
CA VAL A 4 5.85 29.49 17.36
C VAL A 4 6.34 28.84 18.66
N SER A 5 6.54 29.63 19.73
CA SER A 5 6.94 29.13 21.05
C SER A 5 5.91 28.16 21.66
N SER A 6 4.60 28.45 21.53
CA SER A 6 3.57 27.52 22.03
C SER A 6 3.55 26.21 21.25
N GLN A 7 3.81 26.24 19.93
CA GLN A 7 3.88 25.04 19.09
C GLN A 7 5.08 24.17 19.44
N VAL A 8 6.25 24.77 19.62
CA VAL A 8 7.47 24.06 20.05
C VAL A 8 7.27 23.40 21.41
N SER A 9 6.65 24.12 22.36
CA SER A 9 6.36 23.57 23.69
C SER A 9 5.41 22.37 23.63
N ALA A 10 4.35 22.47 22.83
CA ALA A 10 3.40 21.36 22.61
C ALA A 10 4.08 20.16 21.94
N LEU A 11 4.93 20.40 20.94
CA LEU A 11 5.69 19.36 20.27
C LEU A 11 6.64 18.64 21.23
N LEU A 12 7.39 19.38 22.06
CA LEU A 12 8.28 18.78 23.05
C LEU A 12 7.52 17.93 24.07
N GLN A 13 6.34 18.38 24.50
CA GLN A 13 5.49 17.61 25.40
C GLN A 13 5.01 16.30 24.75
N TYR A 14 4.63 16.36 23.47
CA TYR A 14 4.26 15.18 22.68
C TYR A 14 5.43 14.21 22.51
N ILE A 15 6.62 14.70 22.12
CA ILE A 15 7.83 13.89 21.96
C ILE A 15 8.20 13.19 23.26
N ASN A 16 8.13 13.88 24.40
CA ASN A 16 8.43 13.28 25.71
C ASN A 16 7.43 12.20 26.11
N ALA A 17 6.14 12.36 25.76
CA ALA A 17 5.14 11.32 25.99
C ALA A 17 5.39 10.10 25.10
N GLU A 18 5.61 10.31 23.80
CA GLU A 18 5.92 9.25 22.84
C GLU A 18 7.20 8.50 23.21
N ALA A 19 8.24 9.20 23.66
CA ALA A 19 9.52 8.60 24.06
C ALA A 19 9.36 7.44 25.04
N SER A 20 8.35 7.50 25.93
CA SER A 20 8.09 6.47 26.94
C SER A 20 7.58 5.15 26.36
N HIS A 21 7.05 5.15 25.13
CA HIS A 21 6.54 3.96 24.44
C HIS A 21 7.61 3.25 23.60
N TYR A 22 8.75 3.90 23.33
CA TYR A 22 9.86 3.34 22.57
C TYR A 22 10.96 2.80 23.48
N ARG A 23 11.69 1.79 23.00
CA ARG A 23 12.84 1.20 23.73
C ARG A 23 14.19 1.82 23.38
N SER A 24 14.22 2.74 22.41
CA SER A 24 15.44 3.41 21.94
C SER A 24 15.32 4.92 22.11
N GLY A 25 16.45 5.63 22.11
CA GLY A 25 16.48 7.10 22.11
C GLY A 25 16.06 7.76 20.79
N HIS A 26 15.55 6.98 19.84
CA HIS A 26 15.09 7.46 18.54
C HIS A 26 13.58 7.28 18.41
N ILE A 27 12.89 8.34 18.02
CA ILE A 27 11.45 8.38 17.80
C ILE A 27 11.20 8.75 16.35
N VAL A 28 10.20 8.12 15.74
CA VAL A 28 9.74 8.44 14.39
C VAL A 28 8.51 9.32 14.47
N LEU A 29 8.54 10.47 13.79
CA LEU A 29 7.40 11.37 13.63
C LEU A 29 6.94 11.33 12.17
N THR A 30 5.73 10.84 11.93
CA THR A 30 5.15 10.74 10.60
C THR A 30 4.46 12.06 10.24
N MET A 31 5.24 13.01 9.71
CA MET A 31 4.74 14.33 9.30
C MET A 31 3.97 14.23 7.98
N GLY A 32 2.69 13.83 8.02
CA GLY A 32 1.84 13.73 6.84
C GLY A 32 0.45 13.17 7.15
N GLY A 33 -0.28 12.85 6.09
CA GLY A 33 -1.63 12.29 6.11
C GLY A 33 -2.18 12.08 4.71
N ASP A 34 -3.45 11.69 4.60
CA ASP A 34 -4.12 11.43 3.32
C ASP A 34 -4.04 12.64 2.38
N PHE A 35 -3.43 12.45 1.21
CA PHE A 35 -3.28 13.47 0.16
C PHE A 35 -2.61 14.78 0.61
N THR A 36 -1.76 14.73 1.63
CA THR A 36 -0.91 15.85 2.06
C THR A 36 0.23 16.11 1.06
N TYR A 37 0.95 17.24 1.23
CA TYR A 37 2.06 17.65 0.36
C TYR A 37 1.73 17.97 -1.11
N GLN A 38 0.46 18.23 -1.46
CA GLN A 38 0.13 18.75 -2.80
C GLN A 38 0.85 20.08 -3.11
N ASP A 39 0.94 20.96 -2.10
CA ASP A 39 1.89 22.07 -2.06
C ASP A 39 2.95 21.78 -1.00
N ALA A 40 4.02 21.11 -1.42
CA ALA A 40 5.11 20.73 -0.55
C ALA A 40 5.91 21.95 -0.01
N GLY A 41 5.94 23.06 -0.75
CA GLY A 41 6.72 24.25 -0.37
C GLY A 41 6.24 24.84 0.96
N MET A 42 4.92 24.90 1.15
CA MET A 42 4.32 25.34 2.40
C MET A 42 4.70 24.43 3.59
N TRP A 43 4.69 23.10 3.39
CA TRP A 43 5.04 22.14 4.45
C TRP A 43 6.51 22.24 4.84
N TYR A 44 7.42 22.18 3.85
CA TYR A 44 8.87 22.23 4.13
C TYR A 44 9.26 23.55 4.81
N THR A 45 8.73 24.69 4.35
CA THR A 45 9.00 25.99 4.97
C THR A 45 8.61 26.04 6.45
N ASN A 46 7.49 25.40 6.81
CA ASN A 46 7.03 25.38 8.21
C ASN A 46 7.80 24.36 9.06
N LEU A 47 8.16 23.22 8.47
CA LEU A 47 8.98 22.19 9.12
C LEU A 47 10.39 22.69 9.40
N ASP A 48 11.01 23.42 8.46
CA ASP A 48 12.33 24.03 8.65
C ASP A 48 12.35 24.96 9.86
N LYS A 49 11.34 25.84 9.96
CA LYS A 49 11.16 26.73 11.12
C LYS A 49 10.98 25.92 12.41
N LEU A 50 10.15 24.89 12.37
CA LEU A 50 9.88 24.04 13.54
C LEU A 50 11.15 23.32 14.01
N ILE A 51 11.94 22.78 13.10
CA ILE A 51 13.23 22.12 13.37
C ILE A 51 14.21 23.11 13.99
N GLU A 52 14.41 24.28 13.36
CA GLU A 52 15.35 25.29 13.84
C GLU A 52 14.99 25.77 15.25
N HIS A 53 13.73 26.12 15.48
CA HIS A 53 13.28 26.62 16.78
C HIS A 53 13.32 25.54 17.86
N THR A 54 12.94 24.29 17.55
CA THR A 54 12.97 23.19 18.53
C THR A 54 14.39 22.84 18.93
N ASN A 55 15.32 22.73 17.97
CA ASN A 55 16.72 22.42 18.24
C ASN A 55 17.41 23.53 19.06
N ARG A 56 17.03 24.79 18.85
CA ARG A 56 17.53 25.92 19.66
C ARG A 56 17.03 25.87 21.10
N VAL A 57 15.74 25.59 21.30
CA VAL A 57 15.11 25.57 22.64
C VAL A 57 15.48 24.31 23.45
N ALA A 58 15.68 23.17 22.78
CA ALA A 58 15.95 21.91 23.45
C ALA A 58 17.38 21.78 24.01
N GLU A 59 18.30 22.69 23.66
CA GLU A 59 19.69 22.75 24.16
C GLU A 59 20.40 21.38 24.15
N GLY A 60 20.23 20.61 23.07
CA GLY A 60 20.87 19.30 22.88
C GLY A 60 20.16 18.12 23.56
N LYS A 61 19.05 18.32 24.28
CA LYS A 61 18.24 17.22 24.84
C LYS A 61 17.41 16.49 23.78
N VAL A 62 16.98 17.21 22.74
CA VAL A 62 16.22 16.69 21.61
C VAL A 62 16.87 17.23 20.33
N HIS A 63 17.03 16.37 19.33
CA HIS A 63 17.55 16.75 18.02
C HIS A 63 16.55 16.32 16.95
N LEU A 64 15.82 17.28 16.40
CA LEU A 64 14.86 17.10 15.32
C LEU A 64 15.55 17.33 13.98
N PHE A 65 15.32 16.44 13.01
CA PHE A 65 15.90 16.52 11.68
C PHE A 65 15.07 15.71 10.68
N TYR A 66 15.22 16.00 9.39
CA TYR A 66 14.61 15.20 8.34
C TYR A 66 15.24 13.82 8.27
N SER A 67 14.40 12.79 8.21
CA SER A 67 14.84 11.41 8.13
C SER A 67 13.93 10.62 7.19
N THR A 68 14.35 9.38 6.91
CA THR A 68 13.57 8.39 6.19
C THR A 68 13.35 7.17 7.09
N PRO A 69 12.33 6.33 6.85
CA PRO A 69 12.12 5.11 7.63
C PRO A 69 13.37 4.21 7.67
N ASN A 70 14.14 4.17 6.58
CA ASN A 70 15.40 3.42 6.51
C ASN A 70 16.47 3.98 7.46
N CYS A 71 16.68 5.31 7.46
CA CYS A 71 17.62 5.95 8.38
C CYS A 71 17.21 5.76 9.85
N TYR A 72 15.91 5.81 10.15
CA TYR A 72 15.38 5.53 11.49
C TYR A 72 15.68 4.09 11.93
N LEU A 73 15.36 3.10 11.09
CA LEU A 73 15.63 1.70 11.41
C LEU A 73 17.13 1.43 11.61
N LYS A 74 17.99 2.05 10.82
CA LYS A 74 19.44 2.00 11.01
C LYS A 74 19.85 2.55 12.38
N ALA A 75 19.33 3.72 12.77
CA ALA A 75 19.64 4.32 14.07
C ALA A 75 19.16 3.46 15.24
N VAL A 76 17.96 2.87 15.14
CA VAL A 76 17.44 1.93 16.15
C VAL A 76 18.30 0.67 16.22
N HIS A 77 18.71 0.12 15.08
CA HIS A 77 19.61 -1.04 15.03
C HIS A 77 20.97 -0.73 15.69
N ASP A 78 21.58 0.41 15.35
CA ASP A 78 22.87 0.84 15.89
C ASP A 78 22.81 1.12 17.40
N ALA A 79 21.64 1.54 17.91
CA ALA A 79 21.39 1.68 19.34
C ALA A 79 21.27 0.33 20.10
N ASN A 80 21.16 -0.79 19.37
CA ASN A 80 21.06 -2.16 19.88
C ASN A 80 20.13 -2.35 21.08
N PRO A 81 18.85 -1.94 21.00
CA PRO A 81 17.90 -2.10 22.09
C PRO A 81 17.45 -3.55 22.24
N THR A 82 17.08 -3.95 23.46
CA THR A 82 16.45 -5.26 23.69
C THR A 82 14.98 -5.21 23.26
N LEU A 83 14.66 -5.79 22.10
CA LEU A 83 13.29 -5.85 21.55
C LEU A 83 12.62 -7.20 21.86
N PRO A 84 11.29 -7.23 22.12
CA PRO A 84 10.56 -8.48 22.29
C PRO A 84 10.31 -9.16 20.94
N THR A 85 10.23 -10.48 20.94
CA THR A 85 9.86 -11.25 19.74
C THR A 85 8.35 -11.41 19.65
N LYS A 86 7.75 -11.10 18.50
CA LYS A 86 6.35 -11.40 18.15
C LYS A 86 6.32 -12.38 16.98
N ARG A 87 5.43 -13.36 17.01
CA ARG A 87 5.33 -14.41 15.96
C ARG A 87 3.97 -14.48 15.27
N ASP A 88 2.89 -14.14 15.95
CA ASP A 88 1.54 -14.23 15.38
C ASP A 88 1.17 -12.98 14.60
N ASP A 89 -0.02 -12.98 13.99
CA ASP A 89 -0.57 -11.85 13.25
C ASP A 89 -1.18 -10.75 14.16
N PHE A 90 -1.81 -9.78 13.49
CA PHE A 90 -2.55 -8.66 14.09
C PHE A 90 -4.05 -8.69 13.73
N PHE A 91 -4.61 -9.86 13.40
CA PHE A 91 -6.03 -9.98 13.06
C PHE A 91 -6.87 -10.51 14.25
N PRO A 92 -8.13 -10.08 14.39
CA PRO A 92 -8.82 -9.00 13.67
C PRO A 92 -8.48 -7.61 14.23
N TYR A 93 -8.37 -6.61 13.35
CA TYR A 93 -8.21 -5.22 13.76
C TYR A 93 -9.54 -4.63 14.28
N ALA A 94 -9.46 -3.88 15.37
CA ALA A 94 -10.57 -3.10 15.91
C ALA A 94 -10.08 -1.70 16.28
N SER A 95 -10.79 -0.67 15.81
CA SER A 95 -10.49 0.73 16.16
C SER A 95 -11.01 1.10 17.54
N ASP A 96 -12.14 0.49 17.93
CA ASP A 96 -12.87 0.75 19.17
C ASP A 96 -13.36 -0.59 19.77
N PRO A 97 -13.77 -0.64 21.06
CA PRO A 97 -14.11 -1.90 21.73
C PRO A 97 -15.14 -2.79 21.01
N ASN A 98 -16.06 -2.19 20.25
CA ASN A 98 -17.13 -2.89 19.53
C ASN A 98 -17.05 -2.70 17.99
N SER A 99 -15.96 -2.14 17.47
CA SER A 99 -15.80 -1.80 16.04
C SER A 99 -14.75 -2.71 15.40
N PHE A 100 -15.08 -3.98 15.22
CA PHE A 100 -14.19 -4.95 14.56
C PHE A 100 -14.29 -4.85 13.05
N TRP A 101 -13.14 -4.74 12.38
CA TRP A 101 -13.06 -4.58 10.93
C TRP A 101 -13.01 -5.95 10.25
N THR A 102 -14.02 -6.80 10.49
CA THR A 102 -14.12 -8.13 9.86
C THR A 102 -15.05 -8.14 8.65
N GLY A 103 -15.90 -7.11 8.49
CA GLY A 103 -16.84 -7.02 7.37
C GLY A 103 -16.17 -6.90 5.99
N TYR A 104 -14.98 -6.30 5.91
CA TYR A 104 -14.26 -6.21 4.63
C TYR A 104 -13.73 -7.56 4.15
N PHE A 105 -13.70 -8.61 4.99
CA PHE A 105 -13.37 -9.97 4.56
C PHE A 105 -14.39 -10.50 3.53
N THR A 106 -15.68 -10.13 3.63
CA THR A 106 -16.74 -10.58 2.71
C THR A 106 -17.27 -9.51 1.76
N SER A 107 -17.09 -8.22 2.08
CA SER A 107 -17.56 -7.10 1.24
C SER A 107 -17.14 -7.21 -0.23
N LYS A 108 -18.05 -6.95 -1.19
CA LYS A 108 -17.80 -7.07 -2.64
C LYS A 108 -17.27 -8.46 -3.07
N PRO A 109 -18.02 -9.56 -2.82
CA PRO A 109 -17.54 -10.93 -3.03
C PRO A 109 -17.20 -11.24 -4.51
N THR A 110 -17.92 -10.63 -5.46
CA THR A 110 -17.68 -10.82 -6.89
C THR A 110 -16.26 -10.39 -7.30
N ILE A 111 -15.77 -9.25 -6.79
CA ILE A 111 -14.42 -8.76 -7.11
C ILE A 111 -13.36 -9.68 -6.48
N LYS A 112 -13.61 -10.19 -5.27
CA LYS A 112 -12.70 -11.15 -4.63
C LYS A 112 -12.60 -12.47 -5.39
N LEU A 113 -13.71 -12.93 -5.97
CA LEU A 113 -13.68 -14.11 -6.85
C LEU A 113 -12.85 -13.84 -8.11
N TYR A 114 -13.10 -12.71 -8.78
CA TYR A 114 -12.34 -12.33 -9.96
C TYR A 114 -10.83 -12.20 -9.69
N GLU A 115 -10.43 -11.70 -8.52
CA GLU A 115 -9.01 -11.66 -8.12
C GLU A 115 -8.40 -13.07 -8.03
N ARG A 116 -9.10 -14.03 -7.42
CA ARG A 116 -8.62 -15.42 -7.29
C ARG A 116 -8.50 -16.11 -8.64
N GLU A 117 -9.51 -15.96 -9.48
CA GLU A 117 -9.51 -16.53 -10.83
C GLU A 117 -8.42 -15.88 -11.69
N GLY A 118 -8.31 -14.55 -11.66
CA GLY A 118 -7.28 -13.80 -12.37
C GLY A 118 -5.86 -14.17 -11.93
N ASN A 119 -5.62 -14.36 -10.63
CA ASN A 119 -4.33 -14.81 -10.12
C ASN A 119 -3.96 -16.21 -10.65
N SER A 120 -4.91 -17.16 -10.67
CA SER A 120 -4.66 -18.49 -11.24
C SER A 120 -4.34 -18.43 -12.74
N VAL A 121 -4.94 -17.51 -13.48
CA VAL A 121 -4.68 -17.30 -14.91
C VAL A 121 -3.26 -16.77 -15.10
N LEU A 122 -2.86 -15.75 -14.34
CA LEU A 122 -1.53 -15.12 -14.47
C LEU A 122 -0.39 -16.08 -14.12
N GLN A 123 -0.54 -16.91 -13.08
CA GLN A 123 0.48 -17.89 -12.70
C GLN A 123 0.70 -19.00 -13.76
N ARG A 124 -0.34 -19.33 -14.53
CA ARG A 124 -0.24 -20.32 -15.62
C ARG A 124 0.45 -19.76 -16.85
N ASP A 125 0.18 -18.49 -17.19
CA ASP A 125 0.80 -17.82 -18.32
C ASP A 125 2.32 -17.71 -18.17
N ASP A 126 2.85 -17.55 -16.95
CA ASP A 126 4.29 -17.47 -16.70
C ASP A 126 5.02 -18.82 -16.81
N PHE A 127 4.31 -19.95 -16.66
CA PHE A 127 4.91 -21.28 -16.58
C PHE A 127 4.78 -22.12 -17.86
N SER A 128 4.11 -21.64 -18.91
CA SER A 128 3.84 -22.47 -20.09
C SER A 128 4.86 -22.26 -21.22
N PRO A 129 5.87 -23.14 -21.38
CA PRO A 129 6.59 -23.24 -22.65
C PRO A 129 5.64 -23.82 -23.71
N TYR A 130 5.38 -23.04 -24.75
CA TYR A 130 4.59 -23.49 -25.90
C TYR A 130 5.31 -24.62 -26.63
N ALA A 131 4.78 -25.84 -26.53
CA ALA A 131 5.01 -26.89 -27.51
C ALA A 131 3.65 -27.30 -28.07
N SER A 132 3.39 -26.95 -29.34
CA SER A 132 2.18 -27.42 -30.03
C SER A 132 2.32 -28.86 -30.51
N ASP A 133 3.56 -29.36 -30.59
CA ASP A 133 3.94 -30.73 -30.96
C ASP A 133 5.25 -31.11 -30.25
N PRO A 134 5.60 -32.42 -30.15
CA PRO A 134 6.85 -32.87 -29.52
C PRO A 134 8.14 -32.28 -30.09
N ASN A 135 8.07 -31.66 -31.27
CA ASN A 135 9.22 -31.15 -32.03
C ASN A 135 9.15 -29.64 -32.35
N SER A 136 8.21 -28.88 -31.78
CA SER A 136 8.06 -27.44 -32.06
C SER A 136 8.22 -26.60 -30.79
N PHE A 137 9.33 -25.86 -30.70
CA PHE A 137 9.56 -24.84 -29.68
C PHE A 137 9.56 -23.48 -30.37
N TRP A 138 8.44 -22.76 -30.33
CA TRP A 138 8.37 -21.39 -30.84
C TRP A 138 8.82 -20.41 -29.76
N THR A 139 10.05 -19.90 -29.87
CA THR A 139 10.49 -18.70 -29.16
C THR A 139 10.02 -17.47 -29.93
N GLY A 140 8.70 -17.21 -29.91
CA GLY A 140 8.07 -16.12 -30.64
C GLY A 140 7.35 -15.16 -29.72
N TYR A 141 8.06 -14.11 -29.26
CA TYR A 141 7.43 -12.86 -28.83
C TYR A 141 6.58 -12.35 -29.99
N PHE A 142 5.27 -12.58 -30.02
CA PHE A 142 4.25 -11.71 -30.62
C PHE A 142 2.90 -12.46 -30.62
N THR A 143 1.95 -11.87 -29.92
CA THR A 143 0.51 -12.16 -29.91
C THR A 143 -0.02 -13.20 -28.91
N SER A 144 -0.64 -12.63 -27.88
CA SER A 144 -1.76 -13.14 -27.09
C SER A 144 -1.50 -14.17 -25.99
N LYS A 145 -1.62 -13.67 -24.76
CA LYS A 145 -1.87 -14.40 -23.52
C LYS A 145 -3.00 -15.43 -23.73
N PRO A 146 -2.68 -16.72 -23.91
CA PRO A 146 -3.64 -17.74 -24.34
C PRO A 146 -4.61 -18.05 -23.22
N THR A 147 -4.17 -17.94 -21.96
CA THR A 147 -5.03 -18.11 -20.80
C THR A 147 -6.02 -16.95 -20.67
N ILE A 148 -5.63 -15.72 -21.00
CA ILE A 148 -6.58 -14.59 -21.09
C ILE A 148 -7.60 -14.78 -22.23
N LYS A 149 -7.18 -15.28 -23.40
CA LYS A 149 -8.11 -15.61 -24.48
C LYS A 149 -9.10 -16.71 -24.09
N LEU A 150 -8.65 -17.72 -23.34
CA LEU A 150 -9.53 -18.77 -22.81
C LEU A 150 -10.50 -18.18 -21.78
N TYR A 151 -10.01 -17.33 -20.88
CA TYR A 151 -10.84 -16.69 -19.85
C TYR A 151 -11.87 -15.72 -20.43
N GLU A 152 -11.53 -14.94 -21.46
CA GLU A 152 -12.48 -14.10 -22.19
C GLU A 152 -13.55 -14.92 -22.92
N ARG A 153 -13.17 -16.10 -23.44
CA ARG A 153 -14.09 -17.05 -24.05
C ARG A 153 -15.02 -17.72 -23.03
N GLU A 154 -14.52 -18.04 -21.83
CA GLU A 154 -15.32 -18.62 -20.74
C GLU A 154 -16.22 -17.59 -20.05
N GLY A 155 -15.76 -16.33 -19.93
CA GLY A 155 -16.52 -15.22 -19.34
C GLY A 155 -17.60 -14.65 -20.26
N ASN A 156 -17.44 -14.76 -21.59
CA ASN A 156 -18.45 -14.37 -22.57
C ASN A 156 -19.33 -15.57 -22.95
N ASN A 157 -20.33 -15.87 -22.12
CA ASN A 157 -21.37 -16.88 -22.36
C ASN A 157 -22.54 -16.38 -23.24
N VAL A 158 -22.37 -15.26 -23.96
CA VAL A 158 -23.40 -14.68 -24.82
C VAL A 158 -23.35 -15.30 -26.21
N LEU A 159 -24.40 -16.05 -26.56
CA LEU A 159 -24.62 -16.59 -27.89
C LEU A 159 -25.51 -15.62 -28.69
N GLN A 160 -24.93 -14.88 -29.62
CA GLN A 160 -25.70 -14.04 -30.55
C GLN A 160 -26.19 -14.91 -31.73
N VAL A 161 -27.50 -15.04 -31.87
CA VAL A 161 -28.14 -15.72 -33.00
C VAL A 161 -28.86 -14.69 -33.86
N SER A 162 -28.49 -14.58 -35.14
CA SER A 162 -29.25 -13.81 -36.12
C SER A 162 -30.19 -14.75 -36.88
N VAL A 163 -31.50 -14.53 -36.80
CA VAL A 163 -32.49 -15.24 -37.62
C VAL A 163 -32.77 -14.42 -38.88
N GLY A 164 -32.42 -14.97 -40.05
CA GLY A 164 -32.74 -14.35 -41.33
C GLY A 164 -34.25 -14.37 -41.60
N ARG A 165 -34.84 -13.24 -42.00
CA ARG A 165 -36.19 -13.26 -42.58
C ARG A 165 -36.14 -13.95 -43.94
N PRO A 166 -37.11 -14.81 -44.28
CA PRO A 166 -37.16 -15.42 -45.60
C PRO A 166 -37.33 -14.32 -46.65
N ALA A 167 -36.53 -14.40 -47.71
CA ALA A 167 -36.63 -13.49 -48.84
C ALA A 167 -38.04 -13.58 -49.43
N THR A 168 -38.77 -12.46 -49.45
CA THR A 168 -39.97 -12.35 -50.26
C THR A 168 -39.54 -12.49 -51.72
N ARG A 169 -40.07 -13.49 -52.41
CA ARG A 169 -40.00 -13.57 -53.88
C ARG A 169 -40.90 -12.47 -54.42
N ASP A 170 -40.30 -11.37 -54.85
CA ASP A 170 -40.97 -10.39 -55.69
C ASP A 170 -41.15 -11.02 -57.09
N ASN A 171 -42.39 -11.01 -57.58
CA ASN A 171 -42.80 -11.41 -58.93
C ASN A 171 -42.47 -10.32 -59.94
#